data_AF-A0A937C1Q6-F1
#
_entry.id   AF-A0A937C1Q6-F1
#
_cell.length_a   1.000
_cell.length_b   1.000
_cell.length_c   1.000
_cell.angle_alpha   90.00
_cell.angle_beta   90.00
_cell.angle_gamma   90.00
#
_symmetry.space_group_name_H-M   'P 1'
#
loop_
_entity.id
_entity.type
_entity.pdbx_description
1 polymer ?
#
loop_
_entity_poly.entity_id
_entity_poly.type
_entity_poly.pdbx_seq_one_letter_code
_entity_poly.pdbx_strand_id
1 'polypeptide(L)'
;MKKGIILTAMAFSMVIYLLPSCYQNKEDILELPRVSFRTEVVPIMTAGPCGCHNNGTTRAIQFSHLDTVFYDAILGRVSLFKTWVNGGIHPGGGAIDFAPNEKNIVKRWLDQGDPYDNGAGCTVTGPQTYTKNILPIYTITCKGATCHGGIAIALDYAKMVTAKTALTTIMNTGGAQGHPGGALSLTTCTINIFKEWLAQGQPQ
;
A
#
# COMPACT_ATOMS: atom_id res chain seq x y z
N MET A 1 22.61 58.98 -27.41
CA MET A 1 23.39 58.00 -26.61
C MET A 1 22.65 57.47 -25.39
N LYS A 2 22.11 58.31 -24.49
CA LYS A 2 21.45 57.85 -23.23
C LYS A 2 20.27 56.88 -23.41
N LYS A 3 19.44 57.03 -24.45
CA LYS A 3 18.28 56.14 -24.71
C LYS A 3 18.68 54.73 -25.16
N GLY A 4 19.80 54.59 -25.88
CA GLY A 4 20.29 53.28 -26.33
C GLY A 4 20.79 52.42 -25.18
N ILE A 5 21.51 53.04 -24.23
CA ILE A 5 22.06 52.36 -23.05
C ILE A 5 20.94 51.78 -22.17
N ILE A 6 19.84 52.52 -21.99
CA ILE A 6 18.71 52.06 -21.17
C ILE A 6 18.00 50.87 -21.83
N LEU A 7 17.80 50.92 -23.15
CA LEU A 7 17.14 49.82 -23.87
C LEU A 7 17.97 48.52 -23.80
N THR A 8 19.29 48.63 -23.96
CA THR A 8 20.21 47.49 -23.87
C THR A 8 20.22 46.90 -22.45
N ALA A 9 20.23 47.75 -21.41
CA ALA A 9 20.20 47.30 -20.02
C ALA A 9 18.88 46.60 -19.64
N MET A 10 17.74 47.04 -20.18
CA MET A 10 16.44 46.40 -19.96
C MET A 10 16.36 45.06 -20.68
N ALA A 11 16.81 44.97 -21.93
CA ALA A 11 16.85 43.71 -22.67
C ALA A 11 17.76 42.67 -22.00
N PHE A 12 18.93 43.08 -21.50
CA PHE A 12 19.87 42.17 -20.83
C PHE A 12 19.31 41.67 -19.48
N SER A 13 18.67 42.56 -18.71
CA SER A 13 17.99 42.19 -17.46
C SER A 13 16.88 41.17 -17.73
N MET A 14 16.05 41.38 -18.76
CA MET A 14 14.96 40.45 -19.09
C MET A 14 15.47 39.05 -19.48
N VAL A 15 16.59 38.97 -20.22
CA VAL A 15 17.22 37.70 -20.57
C VAL A 15 17.77 36.98 -19.34
N ILE A 16 18.41 37.71 -18.40
CA ILE A 16 18.93 37.13 -17.16
C ILE A 16 17.80 36.56 -16.29
N TYR A 17 16.62 37.19 -16.24
CA TYR A 17 15.47 36.67 -15.51
C TYR A 17 14.73 35.50 -16.21
N LEU A 18 14.90 35.34 -17.53
CA LEU A 18 14.30 34.24 -18.31
C LEU A 18 15.19 32.98 -18.35
N LEU A 19 16.49 33.10 -18.08
CA LEU A 19 17.40 31.96 -18.01
C LEU A 19 17.17 30.98 -16.82
N PRO A 20 16.82 31.42 -15.58
CA PRO A 20 16.51 30.49 -14.50
C PRO A 20 15.18 29.75 -14.67
N SER A 21 14.29 30.16 -15.58
CA SER A 21 13.11 29.35 -15.95
C SER A 21 13.44 28.08 -16.73
N CYS A 22 14.67 27.97 -17.26
CA CYS A 22 15.24 26.75 -17.84
C CYS A 22 16.32 26.13 -16.94
N TYR A 23 16.24 26.39 -15.63
CA TYR A 23 17.09 25.74 -14.64
C TYR A 23 17.01 24.22 -14.79
N GLN A 24 18.15 23.56 -14.96
CA GLN A 24 18.25 22.11 -15.06
C GLN A 24 17.99 21.46 -13.69
N ASN A 25 16.73 21.46 -13.29
CA ASN A 25 16.19 20.73 -12.14
C ASN A 25 16.53 19.22 -12.13
N LYS A 26 17.05 18.66 -13.21
CA LYS A 26 17.54 17.28 -13.29
C LYS A 26 18.80 17.04 -12.43
N GLU A 27 19.66 18.04 -12.26
CA GLU A 27 20.91 17.91 -11.49
C GLU A 27 20.67 18.04 -9.97
N ASP A 28 19.60 18.74 -9.57
CA ASP A 28 19.27 19.00 -8.16
C ASP A 28 18.33 17.96 -7.53
N ILE A 29 17.62 17.18 -8.36
CA ILE A 29 16.76 16.09 -7.89
C ILE A 29 17.59 14.81 -7.86
N LEU A 30 18.33 14.64 -6.76
CA LEU A 30 19.15 13.45 -6.52
C LEU A 30 18.30 12.17 -6.40
N GLU A 31 17.06 12.32 -5.92
CA GLU A 31 16.06 11.25 -5.87
C GLU A 31 14.66 11.81 -6.14
N LEU A 32 13.85 11.06 -6.91
CA LEU A 32 12.44 11.40 -7.05
C LEU A 32 11.73 11.26 -5.70
N PRO A 33 10.79 12.16 -5.35
CA PRO A 33 9.97 11.99 -4.16
C PRO A 33 9.33 10.60 -4.11
N ARG A 34 9.37 9.95 -2.93
CA ARG A 34 8.69 8.67 -2.68
C ARG A 34 7.20 8.84 -2.93
N VAL A 35 6.59 7.81 -3.50
CA VAL A 35 5.14 7.77 -3.67
C VAL A 35 4.50 7.42 -2.34
N SER A 36 3.56 8.24 -1.89
CA SER A 36 2.80 8.01 -0.66
C SER A 36 1.71 6.95 -0.88
N PHE A 37 1.75 5.90 -0.07
CA PHE A 37 0.67 4.95 0.05
C PHE A 37 -0.64 5.65 0.45
N ARG A 38 -0.60 6.55 1.44
CA ARG A 38 -1.83 7.18 1.95
C ARG A 38 -2.42 8.24 1.05
N THR A 39 -1.59 9.10 0.45
CA THR A 39 -2.09 10.26 -0.30
C THR A 39 -2.14 10.02 -1.81
N GLU A 40 -1.39 9.05 -2.35
CA GLU A 40 -1.37 8.79 -3.80
C GLU A 40 -1.96 7.42 -4.15
N VAL A 41 -1.65 6.36 -3.39
CA VAL A 41 -2.11 5.00 -3.74
C VAL A 41 -3.52 4.72 -3.23
N VAL A 42 -3.81 5.04 -1.98
CA VAL A 42 -5.13 4.77 -1.36
C VAL A 42 -6.27 5.42 -2.16
N PRO A 43 -6.20 6.69 -2.61
CA PRO A 43 -7.24 7.27 -3.43
C PRO A 43 -7.51 6.49 -4.72
N ILE A 44 -6.47 5.94 -5.36
CA ILE A 44 -6.62 5.09 -6.55
C ILE A 44 -7.36 3.79 -6.20
N MET A 45 -7.00 3.16 -5.08
CA MET A 45 -7.60 1.89 -4.64
C MET A 45 -9.03 2.04 -4.13
N THR A 46 -9.36 3.19 -3.57
CA THR A 46 -10.70 3.51 -3.07
C THR A 46 -11.59 4.19 -4.12
N ALA A 47 -11.10 4.36 -5.35
CA ALA A 47 -11.82 4.97 -6.46
C ALA A 47 -11.69 4.16 -7.76
N GLY A 48 -12.18 4.74 -8.87
CA GLY A 48 -11.93 4.27 -10.24
C GLY A 48 -12.26 2.78 -10.48
N PRO A 49 -11.35 2.01 -11.12
CA PRO A 49 -11.59 0.61 -11.52
C PRO A 49 -11.78 -0.33 -10.34
N CYS A 50 -11.41 0.08 -9.12
CA CYS A 50 -11.56 -0.69 -7.90
C CYS A 50 -12.97 -0.56 -7.28
N GLY A 51 -13.94 0.07 -7.94
CA GLY A 51 -15.30 0.27 -7.41
C GLY A 51 -16.00 -1.00 -6.87
N CYS A 52 -15.74 -2.16 -7.48
CA CYS A 52 -16.23 -3.44 -6.98
C CYS A 52 -15.70 -3.80 -5.58
N HIS A 53 -14.51 -3.33 -5.23
CA HIS A 53 -13.86 -3.48 -3.93
C HIS A 53 -14.31 -2.43 -2.90
N ASN A 54 -15.16 -1.48 -3.27
CA ASN A 54 -15.51 -0.33 -2.41
C ASN A 54 -17.02 -0.18 -2.18
N ASN A 55 -17.84 -1.08 -2.75
CA ASN A 55 -19.29 -0.96 -2.72
C ASN A 55 -19.99 -1.79 -1.63
N GLY A 56 -19.27 -2.64 -0.91
CA GLY A 56 -19.82 -3.47 0.16
C GLY A 56 -20.76 -4.60 -0.27
N THR A 57 -21.06 -4.74 -1.57
CA THR A 57 -22.12 -5.62 -2.08
C THR A 57 -21.59 -6.78 -2.91
N THR A 58 -20.32 -6.75 -3.32
CA THR A 58 -19.71 -7.85 -4.06
C THR A 58 -18.92 -8.78 -3.13
N ARG A 59 -18.52 -9.95 -3.68
CA ARG A 59 -17.58 -10.87 -3.00
C ARG A 59 -16.12 -10.44 -3.11
N ALA A 60 -15.84 -9.30 -3.75
CA ALA A 60 -14.49 -8.76 -3.83
C ALA A 60 -14.01 -8.40 -2.42
N ILE A 61 -12.69 -8.51 -2.20
CA ILE A 61 -12.08 -8.00 -0.97
C ILE A 61 -12.37 -6.50 -0.88
N GLN A 62 -12.75 -6.02 0.30
CA GLN A 62 -13.06 -4.60 0.44
C GLN A 62 -11.80 -3.79 0.70
N PHE A 63 -11.54 -2.76 -0.11
CA PHE A 63 -10.51 -1.75 0.19
C PHE A 63 -11.08 -0.57 0.98
N SER A 64 -12.36 -0.29 0.80
CA SER A 64 -13.12 0.59 1.69
C SER A 64 -14.58 0.16 1.85
N HIS A 65 -15.21 0.65 2.90
CA HIS A 65 -16.66 0.61 3.08
C HIS A 65 -17.11 1.83 3.89
N LEU A 66 -18.06 2.60 3.34
CA LEU A 66 -18.46 3.89 3.90
C LEU A 66 -17.23 4.77 4.13
N ASP A 67 -17.07 5.31 5.34
CA ASP A 67 -15.96 6.19 5.71
C ASP A 67 -14.70 5.43 6.17
N THR A 68 -14.68 4.10 6.04
CA THR A 68 -13.56 3.26 6.51
C THR A 68 -12.72 2.76 5.35
N VAL A 69 -11.41 3.03 5.39
CA VAL A 69 -10.42 2.44 4.49
C VAL A 69 -9.71 1.29 5.19
N PHE A 70 -9.67 0.13 4.55
CA PHE A 70 -9.00 -1.06 5.02
C PHE A 70 -7.57 -1.11 4.46
N TYR A 71 -6.66 -0.32 5.05
CA TYR A 71 -5.28 -0.18 4.57
C TYR A 71 -4.56 -1.53 4.41
N ASP A 72 -4.72 -2.42 5.38
CA ASP A 72 -4.14 -3.76 5.35
C ASP A 72 -4.74 -4.65 4.24
N ALA A 73 -6.01 -4.43 3.88
CA ALA A 73 -6.60 -5.10 2.73
C ALA A 73 -5.91 -4.68 1.42
N ILE A 74 -5.36 -3.46 1.33
CA ILE A 74 -4.56 -3.04 0.16
C ILE A 74 -3.13 -3.58 0.29
N LEU A 75 -2.45 -3.34 1.42
CA LEU A 75 -1.05 -3.72 1.64
C LEU A 75 -0.81 -5.23 1.56
N GLY A 76 -1.77 -6.04 2.02
CA GLY A 76 -1.70 -7.50 1.93
C GLY A 76 -1.68 -8.04 0.49
N ARG A 77 -1.88 -7.19 -0.53
CA ARG A 77 -1.87 -7.56 -1.97
C ARG A 77 -0.75 -6.92 -2.77
N VAL A 78 0.31 -6.39 -2.14
CA VAL A 78 1.46 -5.82 -2.86
C VAL A 78 2.01 -6.74 -3.95
N SER A 79 2.07 -8.06 -3.74
CA SER A 79 2.51 -9.04 -4.73
C SER A 79 1.56 -9.15 -5.94
N LEU A 80 0.25 -9.09 -5.70
CA LEU A 80 -0.76 -9.11 -6.76
C LEU A 80 -0.74 -7.81 -7.57
N PHE A 81 -0.65 -6.66 -6.89
CA PHE A 81 -0.51 -5.38 -7.58
C PHE A 81 0.79 -5.34 -8.39
N LYS A 82 1.90 -5.86 -7.85
CA LYS A 82 3.18 -5.93 -8.57
C LYS A 82 3.07 -6.79 -9.83
N THR A 83 2.35 -7.91 -9.78
CA THR A 83 2.11 -8.72 -10.96
C THR A 83 1.26 -7.97 -11.99
N TRP A 84 0.18 -7.34 -11.53
CA TRP A 84 -0.76 -6.63 -12.39
C TRP A 84 -0.14 -5.42 -13.10
N VAL A 85 0.60 -4.56 -12.39
CA VAL A 85 1.23 -3.38 -13.00
C VAL A 85 2.39 -3.73 -13.95
N ASN A 86 2.92 -4.95 -13.89
CA ASN A 86 4.01 -5.46 -14.73
C ASN A 86 3.54 -6.35 -15.90
N GLY A 87 2.33 -6.11 -16.41
CA GLY A 87 1.79 -6.81 -17.59
C GLY A 87 0.85 -7.99 -17.26
N GLY A 88 0.59 -8.23 -15.97
CA GLY A 88 -0.49 -9.12 -15.54
C GLY A 88 -1.87 -8.53 -15.76
N ILE A 89 -2.89 -9.30 -15.39
CA ILE A 89 -4.32 -8.91 -15.45
C ILE A 89 -4.89 -8.72 -14.04
N HIS A 90 -5.98 -7.95 -13.93
CA HIS A 90 -6.71 -7.82 -12.67
C HIS A 90 -7.22 -9.20 -12.21
N PRO A 91 -6.84 -9.68 -11.01
CA PRO A 91 -7.30 -10.97 -10.50
C PRO A 91 -8.83 -11.00 -10.38
N GLY A 92 -9.50 -11.90 -11.11
CA GLY A 92 -10.96 -12.03 -11.10
C GLY A 92 -11.74 -10.89 -11.77
N GLY A 93 -11.07 -9.88 -12.34
CA GLY A 93 -11.67 -8.71 -12.98
C GLY A 93 -11.49 -8.65 -14.50
N GLY A 94 -10.65 -9.53 -15.07
CA GLY A 94 -10.44 -9.62 -16.52
C GLY A 94 -9.79 -8.35 -17.09
N ALA A 95 -10.49 -7.65 -17.98
CA ALA A 95 -9.99 -6.48 -18.71
C ALA A 95 -10.03 -5.16 -17.93
N ILE A 96 -10.46 -5.18 -16.66
CA ILE A 96 -10.37 -4.01 -15.77
C ILE A 96 -8.90 -3.68 -15.55
N ASP A 97 -8.48 -2.45 -15.84
CA ASP A 97 -7.12 -1.97 -15.62
C ASP A 97 -7.10 -0.56 -15.01
N PHE A 98 -5.99 -0.20 -14.40
CA PHE A 98 -5.73 1.18 -13.96
C PHE A 98 -5.61 2.11 -15.17
N ALA A 99 -5.95 3.39 -14.98
CA ALA A 99 -5.56 4.40 -15.96
C ALA A 99 -4.02 4.45 -16.06
N PRO A 100 -3.44 4.82 -17.22
CA PRO A 100 -1.98 4.76 -17.41
C PRO A 100 -1.16 5.52 -16.35
N ASN A 101 -1.64 6.68 -15.92
CA ASN A 101 -1.03 7.48 -14.85
C ASN A 101 -1.14 6.80 -13.47
N GLU A 102 -2.31 6.27 -13.12
CA GLU A 102 -2.55 5.52 -11.88
C GLU A 102 -1.65 4.28 -11.81
N LYS A 103 -1.56 3.53 -12.92
CA LYS A 103 -0.69 2.36 -13.05
C LYS A 103 0.76 2.71 -12.78
N ASN A 104 1.23 3.85 -13.30
CA ASN A 104 2.59 4.34 -13.07
C ASN A 104 2.83 4.75 -11.61
N ILE A 105 1.85 5.38 -10.96
CA ILE A 105 1.93 5.72 -9.52
C ILE A 105 2.04 4.44 -8.68
N VAL A 106 1.16 3.46 -8.91
CA VAL A 106 1.17 2.18 -8.19
C VAL A 106 2.46 1.41 -8.46
N LYS A 107 2.97 1.41 -9.69
CA LYS A 107 4.25 0.79 -10.04
C LYS A 107 5.41 1.43 -9.29
N ARG A 108 5.53 2.77 -9.31
CA ARG A 108 6.58 3.50 -8.58
C ARG A 108 6.52 3.24 -7.08
N TRP A 109 5.31 3.23 -6.52
CA TRP A 109 5.08 2.86 -5.13
C TRP A 109 5.59 1.45 -4.82
N LEU A 110 5.28 0.44 -5.63
CA LEU A 110 5.72 -0.93 -5.38
C LEU A 110 7.23 -1.13 -5.56
N ASP A 111 7.85 -0.39 -6.50
CA ASP A 111 9.28 -0.46 -6.76
C ASP A 111 10.11 0.16 -5.63
N GLN A 112 9.55 1.11 -4.87
CA GLN A 112 10.24 1.74 -3.73
C GLN A 112 10.36 0.82 -2.51
N GLY A 113 9.54 -0.25 -2.44
CA GLY A 113 9.52 -1.23 -1.36
C GLY A 113 9.10 -0.70 0.01
N ASP A 114 8.92 -1.63 0.95
CA ASP A 114 8.68 -1.32 2.36
C ASP A 114 9.87 -0.59 3.00
N PRO A 115 9.63 0.32 3.97
CA PRO A 115 8.33 0.67 4.54
C PRO A 115 7.54 1.65 3.66
N TYR A 116 6.25 1.38 3.53
CA TYR A 116 5.27 2.37 3.07
C TYR A 116 4.82 3.27 4.22
N ASP A 117 4.36 4.49 3.95
CA ASP A 117 3.76 5.41 4.93
C ASP A 117 2.35 4.96 5.34
N ASN A 118 2.26 3.71 5.77
CA ASN A 118 1.05 2.99 6.14
C ASN A 118 0.44 3.41 7.50
N GLY A 119 1.05 4.41 8.16
CA GLY A 119 0.57 5.03 9.39
C GLY A 119 1.54 4.86 10.57
N ALA A 120 1.41 5.73 11.57
CA ALA A 120 2.06 5.54 12.84
C ALA A 120 1.56 4.22 13.48
N GLY A 121 2.47 3.43 14.06
CA GLY A 121 2.09 2.22 14.78
C GLY A 121 1.00 2.50 15.81
N CYS A 122 0.06 1.57 15.99
CA CYS A 122 -0.90 1.69 17.07
C CYS A 122 -0.27 1.20 18.37
N THR A 123 -0.60 1.89 19.47
CA THR A 123 -0.34 1.38 20.81
C THR A 123 -1.30 0.24 21.08
N VAL A 124 -0.76 -0.98 21.18
CA VAL A 124 -1.55 -2.16 21.55
C VAL A 124 -1.56 -2.25 23.07
N THR A 125 -2.74 -2.15 23.68
CA THR A 125 -2.91 -2.27 25.13
C THR A 125 -3.88 -3.38 25.48
N GLY A 126 -3.60 -4.05 26.60
CA GLY A 126 -4.45 -5.08 27.17
C GLY A 126 -4.45 -6.42 26.41
N PRO A 127 -5.29 -7.36 26.86
CA PRO A 127 -5.36 -8.70 26.29
C PRO A 127 -5.76 -8.67 24.81
N GLN A 128 -4.96 -9.33 23.99
CA GLN A 128 -5.28 -9.59 22.60
C GLN A 128 -5.82 -11.02 22.51
N THR A 129 -7.04 -11.20 22.04
CA THR A 129 -7.61 -12.56 21.86
C THR A 129 -7.94 -12.82 20.40
N TYR A 130 -8.02 -14.10 20.04
CA TYR A 130 -8.34 -14.50 18.67
C TYR A 130 -9.68 -13.91 18.24
N THR A 131 -10.72 -14.11 19.04
CA THR A 131 -12.09 -13.73 18.69
C THR A 131 -12.25 -12.22 18.61
N LYS A 132 -11.58 -11.47 19.49
CA LYS A 132 -11.72 -10.02 19.59
C LYS A 132 -10.93 -9.27 18.53
N ASN A 133 -9.67 -9.66 18.29
CA ASN A 133 -8.73 -8.85 17.51
C ASN A 133 -8.20 -9.57 16.28
N ILE A 134 -7.85 -10.85 16.39
CA ILE A 134 -7.21 -11.59 15.29
C ILE A 134 -8.21 -11.99 14.20
N LEU A 135 -9.37 -12.52 14.59
CA LEU A 135 -10.40 -12.97 13.67
C LEU A 135 -10.95 -11.82 12.82
N PRO A 136 -11.25 -10.61 13.37
CA PRO A 136 -11.62 -9.47 12.55
C PRO A 136 -10.54 -9.08 11.54
N ILE A 137 -9.27 -8.97 11.97
CA ILE A 137 -8.16 -8.66 11.06
C ILE A 137 -8.04 -9.73 9.98
N TYR A 138 -8.05 -11.01 10.35
CA TYR A 138 -8.01 -12.09 9.37
C TYR A 138 -9.18 -12.01 8.40
N THR A 139 -10.38 -11.73 8.86
CA THR A 139 -11.58 -11.68 8.01
C THR A 139 -11.54 -10.54 7.01
N ILE A 140 -11.01 -9.38 7.41
CA ILE A 140 -10.94 -8.18 6.55
C ILE A 140 -9.70 -8.20 5.67
N THR A 141 -8.55 -8.57 6.24
CA THR A 141 -7.24 -8.42 5.60
C THR A 141 -6.79 -9.70 4.91
N CYS A 142 -6.96 -10.88 5.52
CA CYS A 142 -6.27 -12.08 5.04
C CYS A 142 -7.21 -13.02 4.27
N LYS A 143 -8.48 -13.05 4.66
CA LYS A 143 -9.53 -13.87 4.08
C LYS A 143 -10.09 -13.19 2.83
N GLY A 144 -10.15 -13.92 1.73
CA GLY A 144 -10.68 -13.43 0.47
C GLY A 144 -10.58 -14.51 -0.60
N ALA A 145 -11.41 -14.39 -1.64
CA ALA A 145 -11.49 -15.39 -2.73
C ALA A 145 -10.14 -15.63 -3.45
N THR A 146 -9.20 -14.70 -3.34
CA THR A 146 -7.87 -14.79 -3.96
C THR A 146 -6.79 -15.31 -3.01
N CYS A 147 -7.06 -15.47 -1.71
CA CYS A 147 -6.10 -15.96 -0.73
C CYS A 147 -6.78 -16.99 0.20
N HIS A 148 -6.88 -16.72 1.50
CA HIS A 148 -7.47 -17.64 2.48
C HIS A 148 -8.99 -17.72 2.34
N GLY A 149 -9.53 -18.93 2.24
CA GLY A 149 -10.95 -19.17 1.93
C GLY A 149 -11.28 -19.09 0.44
N GLY A 150 -10.25 -19.01 -0.41
CA GLY A 150 -10.31 -19.06 -1.86
C GLY A 150 -9.31 -20.08 -2.39
N ILE A 151 -8.19 -19.62 -2.95
CA ILE A 151 -7.10 -20.49 -3.42
C ILE A 151 -6.37 -21.22 -2.29
N ALA A 152 -6.33 -20.61 -1.10
CA ALA A 152 -5.67 -21.14 0.07
C ALA A 152 -6.70 -21.53 1.14
N ILE A 153 -6.30 -22.42 2.04
CA ILE A 153 -7.15 -22.90 3.12
C ILE A 153 -7.67 -21.73 3.98
N ALA A 154 -8.94 -21.82 4.39
CA ALA A 154 -9.45 -20.94 5.42
C ALA A 154 -8.78 -21.27 6.76
N LEU A 155 -8.21 -20.25 7.39
CA LEU A 155 -7.60 -20.34 8.71
C LEU A 155 -8.66 -20.10 9.79
N ASP A 156 -8.83 -21.08 10.67
CA ASP A 156 -9.53 -20.93 11.94
C ASP A 156 -8.49 -20.80 13.06
N TYR A 157 -8.96 -20.68 14.31
CA TYR A 157 -8.10 -20.57 15.49
C TYR A 157 -7.07 -21.70 15.55
N ALA A 158 -7.50 -22.96 15.45
CA ALA A 158 -6.62 -24.12 15.59
C ALA A 158 -5.53 -24.15 14.51
N LYS A 159 -5.89 -23.78 13.27
CA LYS A 159 -4.93 -23.66 12.16
C LYS A 159 -3.93 -22.53 12.38
N MET A 160 -4.38 -21.37 12.88
CA MET A 160 -3.46 -20.27 13.21
C MET A 160 -2.53 -20.62 14.37
N VAL A 161 -3.02 -21.33 15.39
CA VAL A 161 -2.19 -21.85 16.48
C VAL A 161 -1.12 -22.80 15.94
N THR A 162 -1.51 -23.73 15.07
CA THR A 162 -0.57 -24.67 14.43
C THR A 162 0.46 -23.95 13.56
N ALA A 163 0.08 -22.86 12.91
CA ALA A 163 0.95 -22.05 12.05
C ALA A 163 1.82 -21.02 12.82
N LYS A 164 1.97 -21.16 14.14
CA LYS A 164 2.69 -20.20 15.00
C LYS A 164 4.04 -19.76 14.42
N THR A 165 4.89 -20.69 14.01
CA THR A 165 6.22 -20.38 13.45
C THR A 165 6.14 -19.50 12.21
N ALA A 166 5.21 -19.81 11.30
CA ALA A 166 5.00 -19.01 10.10
C ALA A 166 4.47 -17.62 10.46
N LEU A 167 3.46 -17.53 11.33
CA LEU A 167 2.91 -16.25 11.79
C LEU A 167 3.96 -15.38 12.48
N THR A 168 4.76 -15.95 13.39
CA THR A 168 5.86 -15.23 14.05
C THR A 168 6.85 -14.69 13.02
N THR A 169 7.20 -15.47 12.00
CA THR A 169 8.10 -15.03 10.93
C THR A 169 7.50 -13.86 10.15
N ILE A 170 6.26 -14.00 9.68
CA ILE A 170 5.54 -12.96 8.92
C ILE A 170 5.50 -11.67 9.73
N MET A 171 5.11 -11.74 11.00
CA MET A 171 5.00 -10.54 11.84
C MET A 171 6.36 -9.90 12.13
N ASN A 172 7.41 -10.70 12.32
CA ASN A 172 8.75 -10.18 12.58
C ASN A 172 9.37 -9.50 11.35
N THR A 173 9.04 -9.95 10.15
CA THR A 173 9.54 -9.36 8.89
C THR A 173 8.54 -8.39 8.24
N GLY A 174 7.44 -8.07 8.90
CA GLY A 174 6.36 -7.25 8.33
C GLY A 174 5.71 -7.84 7.06
N GLY A 175 5.83 -9.15 6.85
CA GLY A 175 5.31 -9.86 5.68
C GLY A 175 6.32 -10.16 4.57
N ALA A 176 7.56 -9.66 4.65
CA ALA A 176 8.58 -9.92 3.64
C ALA A 176 8.95 -11.41 3.50
N GLN A 177 8.77 -12.22 4.56
CA GLN A 177 9.08 -13.64 4.59
C GLN A 177 8.03 -14.44 5.38
N GLY A 178 8.12 -15.76 5.32
CA GLY A 178 7.30 -16.69 6.10
C GLY A 178 5.89 -16.96 5.56
N HIS A 179 5.36 -16.09 4.71
CA HIS A 179 4.07 -16.32 4.05
C HIS A 179 4.24 -17.20 2.80
N PRO A 180 3.60 -18.39 2.72
CA PRO A 180 3.78 -19.32 1.60
C PRO A 180 3.37 -18.78 0.22
N GLY A 181 2.44 -17.82 0.20
CA GLY A 181 2.00 -17.14 -1.03
C GLY A 181 2.94 -16.03 -1.52
N GLY A 182 4.14 -15.93 -0.95
CA GLY A 182 5.10 -14.87 -1.23
C GLY A 182 4.95 -13.66 -0.32
N ALA A 183 5.79 -12.65 -0.55
CA ALA A 183 5.86 -11.45 0.26
C ALA A 183 4.54 -10.66 0.24
N LEU A 184 4.19 -10.11 1.41
CA LEU A 184 3.08 -9.20 1.63
C LEU A 184 3.57 -8.00 2.46
N SER A 185 2.75 -6.95 2.55
CA SER A 185 2.99 -5.83 3.46
C SER A 185 1.82 -5.72 4.44
N LEU A 186 2.10 -5.32 5.68
CA LEU A 186 1.11 -5.09 6.73
C LEU A 186 1.40 -3.77 7.44
N THR A 187 0.35 -3.15 7.96
CA THR A 187 0.49 -2.00 8.85
C THR A 187 1.21 -2.43 10.12
N THR A 188 1.98 -1.49 10.68
CA THR A 188 2.63 -1.65 11.99
C THR A 188 1.61 -2.02 13.07
N CYS A 189 0.37 -1.54 12.97
CA CYS A 189 -0.68 -1.87 13.93
C CYS A 189 -1.07 -3.35 13.90
N THR A 190 -1.37 -3.88 12.71
CA THR A 190 -1.69 -5.31 12.54
C THR A 190 -0.53 -6.18 13.02
N ILE A 191 0.70 -5.81 12.67
CA ILE A 191 1.90 -6.52 13.13
C ILE A 191 1.96 -6.55 14.66
N ASN A 192 1.77 -5.41 15.32
CA ASN A 192 1.86 -5.32 16.77
C ASN A 192 0.75 -6.11 17.47
N ILE A 193 -0.48 -6.09 16.95
CA ILE A 193 -1.61 -6.85 17.52
C ILE A 193 -1.32 -8.35 17.48
N PHE A 194 -0.85 -8.86 16.35
CA PHE A 194 -0.49 -10.27 16.22
C PHE A 194 0.72 -10.64 17.08
N LYS A 195 1.76 -9.78 17.14
CA LYS A 195 2.92 -10.02 18.02
C LYS A 195 2.51 -10.14 19.48
N GLU A 196 1.65 -9.25 19.94
CA GLU A 196 1.16 -9.26 21.32
C GLU A 196 0.29 -10.49 21.59
N TRP A 197 -0.62 -10.87 20.69
CA TRP A 197 -1.40 -12.10 20.81
C TRP A 197 -0.51 -13.36 20.86
N LEU A 198 0.53 -13.43 20.01
CA LEU A 198 1.51 -14.51 20.02
C LEU A 198 2.30 -14.57 21.32
N ALA A 199 2.69 -13.40 21.86
CA ALA A 199 3.41 -13.27 23.13
C ALA A 199 2.55 -13.69 24.34
N GLN A 200 1.26 -13.42 24.30
CA GLN A 200 0.28 -13.80 25.33
C GLN A 200 -0.10 -15.30 25.30
N GLY A 201 0.50 -16.10 24.41
CA GLY A 201 0.20 -17.54 24.31
C GLY A 201 -1.03 -17.85 23.45
N GLN A 202 -1.40 -16.95 22.54
CA GLN A 202 -2.49 -17.12 21.58
C GLN A 202 -3.87 -17.36 22.22
N PRO A 203 -4.32 -16.57 23.22
CA PRO A 203 -5.63 -16.78 23.84
C PRO A 203 -6.76 -16.63 22.82
N GLN A 204 -7.82 -17.42 22.98
CA GLN A 204 -8.97 -17.45 22.05
C GLN A 204 -9.96 -16.31 22.27
#